data_AF-A0A9D3AMV3-F1
#
_entry.id   AF-A0A9D3AMV3-F1
#
_cell.length_a   1.000
_cell.length_b   1.000
_cell.length_c   1.000
_cell.angle_alpha   90.00
_cell.angle_beta   90.00
_cell.angle_gamma   90.00
#
_symmetry.space_group_name_H-M   'P 1'
#
loop_
_entity.id
_entity.type
_entity.pdbx_description
1 polymer ?
#
loop_
_entity_poly.entity_id
_entity_poly.type
_entity_poly.pdbx_seq_one_letter_code
_entity_poly.pdbx_strand_id
1 'polypeptide(L)'
;MKVKTLLYHFIFVVMMSLSSCDNNAIFDESVVIPNASWDNKKSPYFDVTIDDTLSNHIFSLNIRHLESYRYSNIYVFLHTTFPNGNQTHDTIECLLSYPDGRWMGKGSGSMRSCNIILNRNLRFPLKGTYHFEIEQAMRDNILNGITDIGLRIEKDI
;
A
#
# COMPACT_ATOMS: atom_id res chain seq x y z
N MET A 1 23.81 -15.08 -42.93
CA MET A 1 23.63 -16.01 -41.78
C MET A 1 23.93 -15.36 -40.43
N LYS A 2 25.08 -14.68 -40.22
CA LYS A 2 25.47 -14.06 -38.93
C LYS A 2 24.45 -13.07 -38.31
N VAL A 3 23.77 -12.26 -39.13
CA VAL A 3 22.77 -11.28 -38.66
C VAL A 3 21.53 -11.95 -38.06
N LYS A 4 21.07 -13.08 -38.62
CA LYS A 4 19.94 -13.83 -38.07
C LYS A 4 20.30 -14.46 -36.72
N THR A 5 21.52 -14.98 -36.58
CA THR A 5 22.02 -15.54 -35.31
C THR A 5 22.18 -14.46 -34.23
N LEU A 6 22.65 -13.26 -34.58
CA LEU A 6 22.70 -12.10 -33.67
C LEU A 6 21.30 -11.62 -33.26
N LEU A 7 20.34 -11.63 -34.19
CA LEU A 7 18.93 -11.29 -33.91
C LEU A 7 18.30 -12.29 -32.94
N TYR A 8 18.56 -13.59 -33.10
CA TYR A 8 18.08 -14.62 -32.16
C TYR A 8 18.70 -14.49 -30.77
N HIS A 9 19.99 -14.13 -30.65
CA HIS A 9 20.62 -13.87 -29.35
C HIS A 9 20.03 -12.62 -28.68
N PHE A 10 19.75 -11.56 -29.45
CA PHE A 10 19.10 -10.36 -28.93
C PHE A 10 17.69 -10.65 -28.41
N ILE A 11 16.89 -11.41 -29.16
CA ILE A 11 15.55 -11.84 -28.74
C ILE A 11 15.61 -12.69 -27.46
N PHE A 12 16.59 -13.59 -27.33
CA PHE A 12 16.77 -14.42 -26.14
C PHE A 12 17.13 -13.60 -24.88
N VAL A 13 18.01 -12.60 -25.02
CA VAL A 13 18.38 -11.69 -23.93
C VAL A 13 17.22 -10.77 -23.52
N VAL A 14 16.42 -10.31 -24.48
CA VAL A 14 15.19 -9.54 -24.21
C VAL A 14 14.14 -10.42 -23.50
N MET A 15 14.07 -11.71 -23.81
CA MET A 15 13.12 -12.62 -23.18
C MET A 15 13.51 -12.97 -21.73
N MET A 16 14.81 -13.00 -21.41
CA MET A 16 15.32 -13.21 -20.04
C MET A 16 15.21 -11.98 -19.12
N SER A 17 15.02 -10.77 -19.67
CA SER A 17 14.95 -9.54 -18.87
C SER A 17 13.54 -9.18 -18.36
N LEU A 18 12.53 -10.04 -18.61
CA LEU A 18 11.14 -9.80 -18.21
C LEU A 18 10.73 -10.50 -16.89
N SER A 19 11.63 -11.22 -16.23
CA SER A 19 11.37 -11.82 -14.92
C SER A 19 11.71 -10.85 -13.78
N SER A 20 10.84 -9.86 -13.56
CA SER A 20 10.80 -9.08 -12.31
C SER A 20 9.40 -9.16 -11.73
N CYS A 21 9.00 -10.36 -11.30
CA CYS A 21 7.87 -10.51 -10.41
C CYS A 21 8.37 -10.21 -8.99
N ASP A 22 7.75 -9.21 -8.36
CA ASP A 22 7.97 -8.83 -6.97
C ASP A 22 7.38 -9.95 -6.07
N ASN A 23 8.13 -11.04 -5.92
CA ASN A 23 7.65 -12.32 -5.41
C ASN A 23 7.41 -12.36 -3.88
N ASN A 24 7.55 -11.22 -3.19
CA ASN A 24 7.57 -11.20 -1.72
C ASN A 24 6.26 -10.69 -1.11
N ALA A 25 5.38 -10.08 -1.91
CA ALA A 25 4.09 -9.61 -1.45
C ALA A 25 3.14 -10.78 -1.17
N ILE A 26 2.71 -10.91 0.08
CA ILE A 26 1.65 -11.84 0.51
C ILE A 26 0.28 -11.23 0.25
N PHE A 27 0.18 -9.90 0.37
CA PHE A 27 -1.02 -9.13 0.09
C PHE A 27 -0.62 -7.78 -0.48
N ASP A 28 -1.28 -7.33 -1.55
CA ASP A 28 -1.08 -6.00 -2.13
C ASP A 28 -2.35 -5.62 -2.89
N GLU A 29 -3.28 -4.97 -2.20
CA GLU A 29 -4.53 -4.51 -2.80
C GLU A 29 -4.78 -3.04 -2.48
N SER A 30 -5.54 -2.39 -3.35
CA SER A 30 -5.92 -0.99 -3.20
C SER A 30 -7.39 -0.78 -3.57
N VAL A 31 -8.07 0.00 -2.75
CA VAL A 31 -9.44 0.44 -2.98
C VAL A 31 -9.42 1.85 -3.57
N VAL A 32 -10.08 2.01 -4.71
CA VAL A 32 -10.25 3.31 -5.37
C VAL A 32 -11.26 4.14 -4.58
N ILE A 33 -10.90 5.38 -4.28
CA ILE A 33 -11.77 6.38 -3.68
C ILE A 33 -12.50 7.15 -4.80
N PRO A 34 -13.84 7.04 -4.91
CA PRO A 34 -14.59 7.71 -5.95
C PRO A 34 -14.40 9.23 -5.93
N ASN A 35 -14.21 9.83 -7.11
CA ASN A 35 -14.05 11.27 -7.32
C ASN A 35 -12.89 11.92 -6.54
N ALA A 36 -11.95 11.13 -6.03
CA ALA A 36 -10.91 11.59 -5.12
C ALA A 36 -11.45 12.28 -3.86
N SER A 37 -12.61 11.86 -3.37
CA SER A 37 -13.30 12.45 -2.22
C SER A 37 -13.58 11.38 -1.17
N TRP A 38 -12.68 11.28 -0.19
CA TRP A 38 -12.78 10.27 0.86
C TRP A 38 -13.69 10.73 1.99
N ASP A 39 -14.92 10.21 2.01
CA ASP A 39 -15.89 10.42 3.09
C ASP A 39 -15.44 9.64 4.34
N ASN A 40 -15.45 10.28 5.52
CA ASN A 40 -15.09 9.63 6.78
C ASN A 40 -16.01 8.47 7.18
N LYS A 41 -17.20 8.36 6.57
CA LYS A 41 -18.11 7.22 6.80
C LYS A 41 -17.85 6.04 5.85
N LYS A 42 -16.87 6.15 4.96
CA LYS A 42 -16.56 5.13 3.96
C LYS A 42 -15.13 4.66 4.10
N SER A 43 -14.95 3.62 4.88
CA SER A 43 -13.65 3.00 5.12
C SER A 43 -13.36 1.93 4.06
N PRO A 44 -12.17 1.92 3.44
CA PRO A 44 -11.62 0.75 2.77
C PRO A 44 -11.48 -0.45 3.71
N TYR A 45 -11.86 -1.63 3.23
CA TYR A 45 -11.76 -2.90 3.95
C TYR A 45 -10.89 -3.89 3.20
N PHE A 46 -10.08 -4.66 3.93
CA PHE A 46 -9.18 -5.67 3.39
C PHE A 46 -9.24 -6.94 4.23
N ASP A 47 -9.49 -8.06 3.57
CA ASP A 47 -9.48 -9.39 4.18
C ASP A 47 -8.17 -10.10 3.82
N VAL A 48 -7.30 -10.28 4.81
CA VAL A 48 -5.97 -10.88 4.60
C VAL A 48 -5.92 -12.23 5.29
N THR A 49 -5.69 -13.29 4.52
CA THR A 49 -5.47 -14.63 5.08
C THR A 49 -3.99 -14.86 5.32
N ILE A 50 -3.61 -15.09 6.58
CA ILE A 50 -2.24 -15.36 6.98
C ILE A 50 -2.09 -16.84 7.33
N ASP A 51 -1.20 -17.54 6.59
CA ASP A 51 -0.82 -18.93 6.85
C ASP A 51 0.48 -19.08 7.65
N ASP A 52 1.40 -18.12 7.52
CA ASP A 52 2.72 -18.13 8.15
C ASP A 52 2.76 -17.19 9.37
N THR A 53 2.88 -17.78 10.56
CA THR A 53 2.97 -17.07 11.84
C THR A 53 4.38 -17.09 12.42
N LEU A 54 5.37 -17.61 11.70
CA LEU A 54 6.75 -17.72 12.17
C LEU A 54 7.65 -16.64 11.56
N SER A 55 7.41 -16.29 10.30
CA SER A 55 8.19 -15.29 9.60
C SER A 55 7.83 -13.87 10.01
N ASN A 56 8.79 -12.95 9.84
CA ASN A 56 8.56 -11.53 9.91
C ASN A 56 7.98 -11.00 8.60
N HIS A 57 7.21 -9.92 8.72
CA HIS A 57 6.55 -9.27 7.61
C HIS A 57 6.73 -7.76 7.68
N ILE A 58 6.77 -7.14 6.51
CA ILE A 58 6.67 -5.70 6.35
C ILE A 58 5.21 -5.35 6.12
N PHE A 59 4.63 -4.58 7.03
CA PHE A 59 3.26 -4.08 6.99
C PHE A 59 3.28 -2.61 6.56
N SER A 60 2.60 -2.29 5.46
CA SER A 60 2.59 -0.95 4.90
C SER A 60 1.22 -0.52 4.40
N LEU A 61 0.98 0.78 4.48
CA LEU A 61 -0.17 1.46 3.90
C LEU A 61 0.27 2.15 2.61
N ASN A 62 -0.46 1.92 1.52
CA ASN A 62 -0.29 2.62 0.27
C ASN A 62 -1.33 3.73 0.16
N ILE A 63 -0.90 4.98 0.01
CA ILE A 63 -1.81 6.11 -0.20
C ILE A 63 -1.48 6.73 -1.55
N ARG A 64 -2.48 6.80 -2.44
CA ARG A 64 -2.38 7.58 -3.67
C ARG A 64 -3.19 8.86 -3.55
N HIS A 65 -2.59 9.98 -3.94
CA HIS A 65 -3.22 11.28 -3.84
C HIS A 65 -2.85 12.19 -5.02
N LEU A 66 -3.67 13.21 -5.23
CA LEU A 66 -3.44 14.29 -6.16
C LEU A 66 -2.57 15.37 -5.52
N GLU A 67 -1.84 16.14 -6.34
CA GLU A 67 -1.12 17.35 -5.89
C GLU A 67 -2.04 18.45 -5.36
N SER A 68 -3.35 18.37 -5.66
CA SER A 68 -4.37 19.25 -5.09
C SER A 68 -4.74 18.90 -3.65
N TYR A 69 -4.23 17.79 -3.10
CA TYR A 69 -4.35 17.48 -1.68
C TYR A 69 -3.69 18.58 -0.85
N ARG A 70 -4.40 19.08 0.16
CA ARG A 70 -4.05 20.35 0.82
C ARG A 70 -3.17 20.21 2.07
N TYR A 71 -2.93 18.99 2.55
CA TYR A 71 -2.22 18.75 3.81
C TYR A 71 -0.87 18.05 3.56
N SER A 72 0.08 18.24 4.47
CA SER A 72 1.39 17.60 4.39
C SER A 72 1.38 16.14 4.87
N ASN A 73 0.36 15.76 5.60
CA ASN A 73 0.16 14.46 6.23
C ASN A 73 -1.34 14.12 6.25
N ILE A 74 -1.62 12.84 6.46
CA ILE A 74 -2.96 12.32 6.71
C ILE A 74 -2.92 11.42 7.95
N TYR A 75 -3.88 11.62 8.85
CA TYR A 75 -4.12 10.70 9.95
C TYR A 75 -5.16 9.67 9.54
N VAL A 76 -4.93 8.41 9.91
CA VAL A 76 -5.90 7.32 9.71
C VAL A 76 -6.07 6.53 11.00
N PHE A 77 -7.29 6.03 11.22
CA PHE A 77 -7.53 4.96 12.18
C PHE A 77 -7.43 3.62 11.46
N LEU A 78 -6.59 2.73 11.99
CA LEU A 78 -6.49 1.35 11.54
C LEU A 78 -7.20 0.47 12.55
N HIS A 79 -8.32 -0.11 12.14
CA HIS A 79 -9.08 -1.08 12.92
C HIS A 79 -8.68 -2.46 12.42
N THR A 80 -8.18 -3.30 13.32
CA THR A 80 -7.78 -4.68 12.98
C THR A 80 -8.63 -5.64 13.77
N THR A 81 -9.37 -6.52 13.09
CA THR A 81 -10.03 -7.67 13.71
C THR A 81 -9.20 -8.92 13.43
N PHE A 82 -8.81 -9.61 14.50
CA PHE A 82 -7.98 -10.80 14.47
C PHE A 82 -8.82 -12.05 14.16
N PRO A 83 -8.20 -13.17 13.72
CA PRO A 83 -8.92 -14.41 13.44
C PRO A 83 -9.74 -14.97 14.62
N ASN A 84 -9.35 -14.63 15.85
CA ASN A 84 -10.06 -15.03 17.07
C ASN A 84 -11.15 -14.03 17.52
N GLY A 85 -11.40 -12.98 16.74
CA GLY A 85 -12.38 -11.93 17.04
C GLY A 85 -11.87 -10.79 17.93
N ASN A 86 -10.62 -10.83 18.42
CA ASN A 86 -10.05 -9.69 19.14
C ASN A 86 -9.87 -8.49 18.20
N GLN A 87 -9.96 -7.27 18.74
CA GLN A 87 -9.84 -6.04 17.96
C GLN A 87 -8.75 -5.12 18.52
N THR A 88 -8.04 -4.45 17.61
CA THR A 88 -7.14 -3.34 17.94
C THR A 88 -7.50 -2.10 17.12
N HIS A 89 -7.16 -0.94 17.66
CA HIS A 89 -7.43 0.36 17.07
C HIS A 89 -6.18 1.23 17.20
N ASP A 90 -5.54 1.52 16.08
CA ASP A 90 -4.31 2.30 16.04
C ASP A 90 -4.55 3.63 15.32
N THR A 91 -3.93 4.70 15.80
CA THR A 91 -3.91 5.99 15.09
C THR A 91 -2.56 6.16 14.41
N ILE A 92 -2.57 6.36 13.11
CA ILE A 92 -1.36 6.40 12.29
C ILE A 92 -1.25 7.76 11.62
N GLU A 93 -0.11 8.41 11.80
CA GLU A 93 0.26 9.57 11.01
C GLU A 93 1.03 9.14 9.75
N CYS A 94 0.50 9.49 8.58
CA CYS A 94 1.13 9.23 7.30
C CYS A 94 1.65 10.54 6.71
N LEU A 95 2.97 10.72 6.70
CA LEU A 95 3.60 11.86 6.04
C LEU A 95 3.51 11.70 4.51
N LEU A 96 2.98 12.72 3.82
CA LEU A 96 2.82 12.74 2.37
C LEU A 96 3.77 13.76 1.71
N SER A 97 4.39 14.64 2.47
CA SER A 97 5.37 15.62 1.99
C SER A 97 6.56 15.76 2.94
N TYR A 98 7.70 16.17 2.40
CA TYR A 98 8.84 16.62 3.19
C TYR A 98 8.54 17.96 3.89
N PRO A 99 9.31 18.35 4.93
CA PRO A 99 9.13 19.63 5.61
C PRO A 99 9.25 20.87 4.71
N ASP A 100 9.91 20.74 3.56
CA ASP A 100 10.04 21.80 2.54
C ASP A 100 8.83 21.89 1.58
N GLY A 101 7.80 21.07 1.81
CA GLY A 101 6.57 21.03 1.01
C GLY A 101 6.65 20.18 -0.26
N ARG A 102 7.80 19.57 -0.57
CA ARG A 102 7.88 18.65 -1.72
C ARG A 102 7.12 17.36 -1.40
N TRP A 103 6.23 16.95 -2.30
CA TRP A 103 5.51 15.68 -2.17
C TRP A 103 6.46 14.47 -2.11
N MET A 104 6.16 13.55 -1.21
CA MET A 104 6.79 12.23 -1.12
C MET A 104 6.17 11.29 -2.16
N GLY A 105 6.74 10.08 -2.24
CA GLY A 105 6.23 9.04 -3.12
C GLY A 105 6.65 9.17 -4.58
N LYS A 106 6.16 8.25 -5.41
CA LYS A 106 6.44 8.17 -6.84
C LYS A 106 5.17 8.46 -7.62
N GLY A 107 5.27 9.03 -8.82
CA GLY A 107 4.12 9.23 -9.68
C GLY A 107 4.43 10.09 -10.89
N SER A 108 3.43 10.24 -11.76
CA SER A 108 3.50 11.06 -12.97
C SER A 108 2.37 12.07 -12.98
N GLY A 109 2.59 13.21 -13.64
CA GLY A 109 1.65 14.32 -13.64
C GLY A 109 1.29 14.77 -12.22
N SER A 110 -0.01 14.96 -11.97
CA SER A 110 -0.54 15.43 -10.70
C SER A 110 -0.76 14.33 -9.66
N MET A 111 -0.32 13.09 -9.89
CA MET A 111 -0.57 11.96 -9.00
C MET A 111 0.69 11.56 -8.23
N ARG A 112 0.55 11.21 -6.95
CA ARG A 112 1.63 10.71 -6.09
C ARG A 112 1.18 9.49 -5.31
N SER A 113 1.99 8.44 -5.34
CA SER A 113 1.81 7.19 -4.59
C SER A 113 2.86 7.09 -3.50
N CYS A 114 2.41 7.09 -2.25
CA CYS A 114 3.23 6.97 -1.06
C CYS A 114 3.07 5.58 -0.46
N ASN A 115 4.17 4.86 -0.25
CA ASN A 115 4.20 3.65 0.57
C ASN A 115 4.69 4.04 1.97
N ILE A 116 3.82 3.91 2.97
CA ILE A 116 4.08 4.23 4.37
C ILE A 116 4.26 2.92 5.13
N ILE A 117 5.50 2.63 5.55
CA ILE A 117 5.82 1.43 6.31
C ILE A 117 5.42 1.64 7.77
N LEU A 118 4.48 0.81 8.23
CA LEU A 118 3.92 0.86 9.58
C LEU A 118 4.71 -0.02 10.55
N ASN A 119 5.12 -1.20 10.10
CA ASN A 119 5.96 -2.11 10.87
C ASN A 119 6.84 -2.93 9.92
N ARG A 120 8.14 -3.02 10.18
CA ARG A 120 9.10 -3.82 9.37
C ARG A 120 9.26 -5.26 9.86
N ASN A 121 8.94 -5.52 11.12
CA ASN A 121 9.15 -6.81 11.78
C ASN A 121 7.83 -7.30 12.38
N LEU A 122 6.74 -7.23 11.60
CA LEU A 122 5.44 -7.70 12.05
C LEU A 122 5.43 -9.24 12.02
N ARG A 123 5.16 -9.85 13.17
CA ARG A 123 4.84 -11.26 13.26
C ARG A 123 3.36 -11.43 13.59
N PHE A 124 2.63 -12.10 12.71
CA PHE A 124 1.22 -12.38 12.95
C PHE A 124 1.09 -13.43 14.06
N PRO A 125 0.38 -13.11 15.17
CA PRO A 125 0.29 -14.02 16.31
C PRO A 125 -0.63 -15.21 16.06
N LEU A 126 -1.54 -15.12 15.09
CA LEU A 126 -2.55 -16.14 14.80
C LEU A 126 -2.56 -16.46 13.31
N LYS A 127 -2.81 -17.73 13.00
CA LYS A 127 -3.13 -18.17 11.65
C LYS A 127 -4.61 -17.88 11.38
N GLY A 128 -4.94 -17.39 10.19
CA GLY A 128 -6.33 -17.17 9.75
C GLY A 128 -6.54 -15.82 9.06
N THR A 129 -7.80 -15.45 8.90
CA THR A 129 -8.19 -14.20 8.23
C THR A 129 -8.23 -13.04 9.21
N TYR A 130 -7.48 -11.99 8.89
CA TYR A 130 -7.51 -10.69 9.55
C TYR A 130 -8.37 -9.73 8.72
N HIS A 131 -9.17 -8.92 9.38
CA HIS A 131 -9.95 -7.86 8.75
C HIS A 131 -9.33 -6.51 9.11
N PHE A 132 -8.89 -5.77 8.09
CA PHE A 132 -8.37 -4.42 8.25
C PHE A 132 -9.36 -3.42 7.70
N GLU A 133 -9.74 -2.46 8.52
CA GLU A 133 -10.54 -1.31 8.12
C GLU A 133 -9.71 -0.05 8.35
N ILE A 134 -9.66 0.81 7.33
CA ILE A 134 -8.89 2.04 7.37
C ILE A 134 -9.87 3.21 7.27
N GLU A 135 -9.98 3.99 8.34
CA GLU A 135 -10.84 5.17 8.40
C GLU A 135 -9.97 6.44 8.34
N GLN A 136 -10.41 7.47 7.63
CA GLN A 136 -9.71 8.75 7.64
C GLN A 136 -10.00 9.51 8.95
N ALA A 137 -8.93 9.88 9.68
CA ALA A 137 -9.00 10.54 10.97
C ALA A 137 -8.70 12.05 10.86
N MET A 138 -9.10 12.68 9.75
CA MET A 138 -8.92 14.12 9.54
C MET A 138 -10.14 14.92 10.02
N ARG A 139 -9.98 16.24 10.13
CA ARG A 139 -11.07 17.14 10.53
C ARG A 139 -12.14 17.32 9.45
N ASP A 140 -11.79 17.09 8.19
CA ASP A 140 -12.71 17.23 7.07
C ASP A 140 -13.59 15.99 6.94
N ASN A 141 -14.91 16.15 6.94
CA ASN A 141 -15.84 15.04 6.71
C ASN A 141 -15.60 14.36 5.34
N ILE A 142 -15.23 15.17 4.33
CA ILE A 142 -14.85 14.70 3.01
C ILE A 142 -13.44 15.19 2.72
N LEU A 143 -12.49 14.26 2.68
CA LEU A 143 -11.11 14.54 2.42
C LEU A 143 -10.83 14.46 0.91
N ASN A 144 -10.68 15.64 0.29
CA ASN A 144 -10.46 15.75 -1.15
C ASN A 144 -8.99 15.55 -1.52
N GLY A 145 -8.76 14.91 -2.67
CA GLY A 145 -7.44 14.68 -3.23
C GLY A 145 -6.88 13.27 -2.97
N ILE A 146 -7.54 12.44 -2.16
CA ILE A 146 -7.14 11.03 -1.96
C ILE A 146 -7.83 10.17 -3.01
N THR A 147 -7.05 9.45 -3.81
CA THR A 147 -7.55 8.66 -4.94
C THR A 147 -7.60 7.18 -4.63
N ASP A 148 -6.67 6.67 -3.83
CA ASP A 148 -6.61 5.26 -3.49
C ASP A 148 -6.01 5.06 -2.10
N ILE A 149 -6.52 4.06 -1.41
CA ILE A 149 -5.97 3.55 -0.15
C ILE A 149 -5.74 2.07 -0.34
N GLY A 150 -4.54 1.61 -0.02
CA GLY A 150 -4.15 0.23 -0.15
C GLY A 150 -3.41 -0.28 1.06
N LEU A 151 -3.42 -1.60 1.17
CA LEU A 151 -2.73 -2.34 2.21
C LEU A 151 -1.76 -3.30 1.53
N ARG A 152 -0.53 -3.31 2.00
CA ARG A 152 0.51 -4.19 1.46
C ARG A 152 1.30 -4.86 2.57
N ILE A 153 1.38 -6.18 2.46
CA ILE A 153 2.04 -7.10 3.39
C ILE A 153 3.05 -7.90 2.60
N GLU A 154 4.31 -7.79 2.97
CA GLU A 154 5.41 -8.53 2.35
C GLU A 154 6.08 -9.41 3.38
N LYS A 155 6.60 -10.56 2.95
CA LYS A 155 7.50 -11.35 3.76
C LYS A 155 8.87 -10.65 3.82
N ASP A 156 9.40 -10.47 5.03
CA ASP A 156 10.76 -9.97 5.24
C ASP A 156 11.72 -11.15 4.99
N ILE A 157 12.61 -11.01 3.99
CA ILE A 157 13.54 -12.07 3.51
C ILE A 157 14.93 -11.89 4.10
#